data_AF-F8PES7-F1
#
_entry.id   AF-F8PES7-F1
#
_cell.length_a   1.000
_cell.length_b   1.000
_cell.length_c   1.000
_cell.angle_alpha   90.00
_cell.angle_beta   90.00
_cell.angle_gamma   90.00
#
_symmetry.space_group_name_H-M   'P 1'
#
loop_
_entity.id
_entity.type
_entity.pdbx_description
1 polymer ?
#
loop_
_entity_poly.entity_id
_entity_poly.type
_entity_poly.pdbx_seq_one_letter_code
_entity_poly.pdbx_strand_id
1 'polypeptide(L)'
;LILILLNIPPEMRYHSNNIILTMTIPGPHSPGSIESFIYLLFQDAAQCSQGIWMWDAIVSSYFINHMYMTMILGDMLGSAKLNGMAGH
;
A
#
# COMPACT_ATOMS: atom_id res chain seq x y z
N LEU A 1 -7.43 -2.51 -0.16
CA LEU A 1 -5.97 -2.60 -0.37
C LEU A 1 -5.30 -2.49 0.99
N ILE A 2 -4.35 -3.40 1.25
CA ILE A 2 -3.51 -3.38 2.45
C ILE A 2 -2.05 -3.30 2.02
N LEU A 3 -1.21 -2.66 2.81
CA LEU A 3 0.24 -2.66 2.65
C LEU A 3 0.88 -3.57 3.69
N ILE A 4 1.80 -4.40 3.23
CA ILE A 4 2.59 -5.30 4.07
C ILE A 4 4.00 -4.72 4.20
N LEU A 5 4.45 -4.54 5.43
CA LEU A 5 5.78 -4.02 5.73
C LEU A 5 6.82 -5.13 5.52
N LEU A 6 7.66 -5.02 4.49
CA LEU A 6 8.65 -6.06 4.16
C LEU A 6 9.94 -5.96 4.99
N ASN A 7 10.15 -4.83 5.67
CA ASN A 7 11.30 -4.55 6.53
C ASN A 7 11.22 -5.19 7.92
N ILE A 8 10.10 -5.84 8.28
CA ILE A 8 9.95 -6.60 9.52
C ILE A 8 10.05 -8.13 9.27
N PRO A 9 10.35 -8.94 10.30
CA PRO A 9 10.47 -10.40 10.17
C PRO A 9 9.22 -11.05 9.57
N PRO A 10 9.34 -12.08 8.70
CA PRO A 10 8.21 -12.72 8.01
C PRO A 10 7.07 -13.16 8.93
N GLU A 11 7.41 -13.62 10.13
CA GLU A 11 6.47 -14.11 11.15
C GLU A 11 5.56 -12.98 11.64
N MET A 12 6.03 -11.73 11.58
CA MET A 12 5.32 -10.56 12.09
C MET A 12 4.56 -9.77 11.01
N ARG A 13 4.87 -9.97 9.72
CA ARG A 13 4.36 -9.17 8.60
C ARG A 13 2.84 -9.14 8.48
N TYR A 14 2.19 -10.26 8.81
CA TYR A 14 0.76 -10.47 8.62
C TYR A 14 -0.06 -10.26 9.89
N HIS A 15 0.57 -9.82 10.98
CA HIS A 15 -0.17 -9.41 12.17
C HIS A 15 -0.91 -8.11 11.89
N SER A 16 -2.17 -8.01 12.30
CA SER A 16 -3.03 -6.85 12.05
C SER A 16 -2.42 -5.52 12.51
N ASN A 17 -1.60 -5.54 13.57
CA ASN A 17 -0.91 -4.34 14.08
C ASN A 17 0.21 -3.82 13.16
N ASN A 18 0.70 -4.64 12.23
CA ASN A 18 1.79 -4.33 11.31
C ASN A 18 1.33 -4.16 9.86
N ILE A 19 0.01 -4.16 9.64
CA ILE A 19 -0.60 -3.96 8.32
C ILE A 19 -1.16 -2.55 8.25
N ILE A 20 -0.86 -1.84 7.17
CA ILE A 20 -1.45 -0.52 6.91
C ILE A 20 -2.64 -0.68 5.97
N LEU A 21 -3.82 -0.30 6.44
CA LEU A 21 -5.03 -0.28 5.61
C LEU A 21 -5.06 1.03 4.81
N THR A 22 -4.82 0.96 3.50
CA THR A 22 -4.81 2.15 2.63
C THR A 22 -6.18 2.47 2.04
N MET A 23 -6.96 1.45 1.71
CA MET A 23 -8.25 1.64 1.07
C MET A 23 -9.19 0.49 1.37
N THR A 24 -10.45 0.82 1.64
CA THR A 24 -11.55 -0.14 1.66
C THR A 24 -12.54 0.27 0.59
N ILE A 25 -12.95 -0.69 -0.25
CA ILE A 25 -13.97 -0.46 -1.27
C ILE A 25 -15.24 -1.17 -0.78
N PRO A 26 -16.29 -0.43 -0.42
CA PRO A 26 -17.55 -1.05 -0.05
C PRO A 26 -18.21 -1.69 -1.29
N GLY A 27 -18.59 -2.96 -1.21
CA GLY A 27 -19.60 -3.53 -2.12
C GLY A 27 -20.98 -3.10 -1.62
N PRO A 28 -21.92 -2.64 -2.46
CA PRO A 28 -22.10 -2.92 -3.90
C PRO A 28 -21.64 -1.82 -4.87
N HIS A 29 -21.12 -0.70 -4.38
CA HIS A 29 -20.77 0.48 -5.21
C HIS A 29 -19.27 0.57 -5.43
N SER A 30 -18.68 -0.46 -6.05
CA SER A 30 -17.26 -0.38 -6.39
C SER A 30 -17.01 0.71 -7.44
N PRO A 31 -15.90 1.44 -7.35
CA PRO A 31 -15.54 2.42 -8.37
C PRO A 31 -15.32 1.74 -9.72
N GLY A 32 -15.68 2.44 -10.81
CA GLY A 32 -15.49 1.94 -12.16
C GLY A 32 -14.02 1.70 -12.51
N SER A 33 -13.15 2.68 -12.27
CA SER A 33 -11.69 2.52 -12.34
C SER A 33 -11.12 2.46 -10.93
N ILE A 34 -10.62 1.30 -10.53
CA ILE A 34 -9.86 1.13 -9.29
C ILE A 34 -8.46 1.74 -9.41
N GLU A 35 -7.89 1.79 -10.63
CA GLU A 35 -6.55 2.32 -10.86
C GLU A 35 -6.47 3.80 -10.50
N SER A 36 -7.54 4.57 -10.74
CA SER A 36 -7.59 5.99 -10.39
C SER A 36 -7.34 6.24 -8.90
N PHE A 37 -7.82 5.34 -8.04
CA PHE A 37 -7.63 5.45 -6.59
C PHE A 37 -6.27 4.91 -6.15
N ILE A 38 -5.79 3.85 -6.80
CA ILE A 38 -4.49 3.24 -6.51
C ILE A 38 -3.34 4.13 -7.01
N TYR A 39 -3.54 4.88 -8.09
CA TYR A 39 -2.54 5.77 -8.69
C TYR A 39 -1.99 6.80 -7.71
N LEU A 40 -2.84 7.37 -6.84
CA LEU A 40 -2.40 8.30 -5.80
C LEU A 40 -1.38 7.65 -4.85
N LEU A 41 -1.62 6.40 -4.44
CA LEU A 41 -0.69 5.65 -3.61
C LEU A 41 0.64 5.38 -4.33
N PHE A 42 0.61 5.17 -5.65
CA PHE A 42 1.83 5.05 -6.45
C PHE A 42 2.61 6.35 -6.52
N GLN A 43 1.94 7.48 -6.69
CA GLN A 43 2.58 8.79 -6.70
C GLN A 43 3.26 9.08 -5.35
N ASP A 44 2.56 8.83 -4.25
CA ASP A 44 3.11 9.01 -2.90
C ASP A 44 4.31 8.08 -2.66
N ALA A 45 4.20 6.80 -3.05
CA ALA A 45 5.32 5.86 -2.94
C ALA A 45 6.52 6.29 -3.80
N ALA A 46 6.29 6.81 -5.01
CA ALA A 46 7.34 7.32 -5.88
C ALA A 46 8.03 8.55 -5.27
N GLN A 47 7.28 9.47 -4.65
CA GLN A 47 7.86 10.60 -3.93
C GLN A 47 8.65 10.14 -2.70
N CYS A 48 8.09 9.22 -1.92
CA CYS A 48 8.75 8.64 -0.74
C CYS A 48 10.02 7.85 -1.09
N SER A 49 10.15 7.38 -2.33
CA SER A 49 11.36 6.70 -2.80
C SER A 49 12.58 7.64 -2.88
N GLN A 50 12.37 8.96 -2.91
CA GLN A 50 13.41 9.98 -2.84
C GLN A 50 13.87 10.30 -1.41
N GLY A 51 13.19 9.72 -0.41
CA GLY A 51 13.42 9.99 1.00
C GLY A 51 12.47 11.04 1.56
N ILE A 52 11.82 10.71 2.67
CA ILE A 52 10.96 11.62 3.44
C ILE A 52 11.47 11.75 4.86
N TRP A 53 11.45 12.98 5.38
CA TRP A 53 11.74 13.21 6.79
C TRP A 53 10.60 12.70 7.65
N MET A 54 10.92 11.83 8.60
CA MET A 54 9.97 11.26 9.55
C MET A 54 10.49 11.49 10.97
N TRP A 55 9.58 11.81 11.88
CA TRP A 55 9.89 11.97 13.29
C TRP A 55 9.77 10.63 14.01
N ASP A 56 10.82 10.22 14.70
CA ASP A 56 10.79 9.10 15.63
C ASP A 56 10.61 9.62 17.06
N ALA A 57 9.46 9.32 17.66
CA ALA A 57 9.12 9.73 19.01
C ALA A 57 9.91 8.98 20.10
N ILE A 58 10.40 7.78 19.81
CA ILE A 58 11.14 6.93 20.77
C ILE A 58 12.52 7.53 21.02
N VAL A 59 13.22 7.90 19.96
CA VAL A 59 14.57 8.51 20.04
C VAL A 59 14.53 10.03 19.98
N SER A 60 13.35 10.64 19.82
CA SER A 60 13.15 12.10 19.73
C SER A 60 14.05 12.75 18.68
N SER A 61 14.09 12.18 17.47
CA SER A 61 14.92 12.68 16.38
C SER A 61 14.27 12.46 15.01
N TYR A 62 14.73 13.21 14.02
CA TYR A 62 14.32 13.02 12.64
C TYR A 62 15.21 11.99 11.95
N PHE A 63 14.61 11.15 11.12
CA PHE A 63 15.31 10.24 10.21
C PHE A 63 14.72 10.34 8.80
N ILE A 64 15.48 9.88 7.81
CA ILE A 64 15.01 9.80 6.42
C ILE A 64 14.48 8.39 6.19
N ASN A 65 13.18 8.28 5.92
CA ASN A 65 12.54 7.03 5.54
C ASN A 65 12.42 6.93 4.03
N HIS A 66 12.61 5.74 3.47
CA HIS A 66 12.38 5.46 2.06
C HIS A 66 11.32 4.36 1.94
N MET A 67 10.34 4.59 1.07
CA MET A 67 9.31 3.60 0.76
C MET A 67 9.47 3.16 -0.69
N TYR A 68 9.48 1.86 -0.91
CA TYR A 68 9.51 1.25 -2.24
C TYR A 68 8.36 0.27 -2.39
N MET A 69 7.57 0.43 -3.44
CA MET A 69 6.53 -0.55 -3.76
C MET A 69 7.17 -1.72 -4.51
N THR A 70 7.20 -2.90 -3.87
CA THR A 70 7.90 -4.07 -4.42
C THR A 70 6.99 -4.98 -5.25
N MET A 71 5.79 -5.24 -4.77
CA MET A 71 4.82 -6.14 -5.41
C MET A 71 3.40 -5.63 -5.16
N ILE A 72 2.52 -5.86 -6.14
CA ILE A 72 1.07 -5.75 -5.98
C ILE A 72 0.51 -7.14 -6.17
N LEU A 73 -0.22 -7.63 -5.16
CA LEU A 73 -0.88 -8.92 -5.21
C LEU A 73 -2.36 -8.71 -4.94
N GLY A 74 -3.20 -9.44 -5.66
CA GLY A 74 -4.63 -9.52 -5.41
C GLY A 74 -5.05 -10.96 -5.17
N ASP A 75 -6.17 -11.15 -4.50
CA ASP A 75 -6.93 -12.40 -4.63
C ASP A 75 -7.45 -12.56 -6.07
N MET A 76 -8.20 -13.63 -6.36
CA MET A 76 -8.67 -13.89 -7.72
C MET A 76 -9.47 -12.72 -8.30
N LEU A 77 -10.39 -12.13 -7.53
CA LEU A 77 -11.23 -11.01 -7.98
C LEU A 77 -10.44 -9.69 -8.04
N GLY A 78 -9.61 -9.41 -7.03
CA GLY A 78 -8.77 -8.23 -6.99
C GLY A 78 -7.74 -8.21 -8.13
N SER A 79 -7.11 -9.35 -8.42
CA SER A 79 -6.17 -9.49 -9.54
C SER A 79 -6.83 -9.26 -10.89
N ALA A 80 -8.06 -9.74 -11.08
CA ALA A 80 -8.80 -9.50 -12.31
C ALA A 80 -9.07 -8.00 -12.51
N LYS A 81 -9.41 -7.27 -11.44
CA LYS A 81 -9.62 -5.81 -11.47
C LYS A 81 -8.32 -5.02 -11.68
N LEU A 82 -7.19 -5.49 -11.12
CA LEU A 82 -5.89 -4.83 -11.26
C LEU A 82 -5.27 -5.00 -12.66
N ASN A 83 -5.47 -6.17 -13.28
CA ASN A 83 -4.88 -6.49 -14.56
C ASN A 83 -5.79 -6.15 -15.77
N GLY A 84 -6.93 -5.50 -15.53
CA GLY A 84 -7.91 -5.18 -16.59
C GLY A 84 -8.59 -6.40 -17.22
N MET A 85 -8.50 -7.58 -16.58
CA MET A 85 -9.11 -8.82 -17.07
C MET A 85 -10.55 -9.02 -16.58
N ALA A 86 -10.95 -8.33 -15.52
CA ALA A 86 -12.36 -8.09 -15.22
C ALA A 86 -12.83 -6.99 -16.18
N GLY A 87 -13.76 -7.32 -17.07
CA GLY A 87 -14.28 -6.38 -18.07
C GLY A 87 -14.68 -5.03 -17.46
N HIS A 88 -14.37 -3.97 -18.20
CA HIS A 88 -14.76 -2.59 -17.88
C HIS A 88 -16.28 -2.43 -17.84
#